data_AF-A0A9X2VJ28-F1
#
_entry.id   AF-A0A9X2VJ28-F1
#
_cell.length_a   1.000
_cell.length_b   1.000
_cell.length_c   1.000
_cell.angle_alpha   90.00
_cell.angle_beta   90.00
_cell.angle_gamma   90.00
#
_symmetry.space_group_name_H-M   'P 1'
#
loop_
_entity.id
_entity.type
_entity.pdbx_description
1 polymer ?
#
loop_
_entity_poly.entity_id
_entity_poly.type
_entity_poly.pdbx_seq_one_letter_code
_entity_poly.pdbx_strand_id
1 'polypeptide(L)'
;MSITASRTLVLCAALLLASGCASRTPVASDGGGDGPVLSVSRSAAPTWVPTTPTTCPGDVTAPPAATPTTPAPTTAGTGRPAPDVAPHQAENNAWKQRRPLTPDERARGVEAADKVLPLLEALCAKGDFTTDSARKALVDAGLPADTMVELVEQRFDGQPPMIYYNATLGTRTCVLGDLTPGHVRVFVEGPTGEGSCHEPKSH
;
A
#
# COMPACT_ATOMS: atom_id res chain seq x y z
N MET A 1 -41.08 -18.25 -40.74
CA MET A 1 -42.19 -18.86 -39.97
C MET A 1 -41.81 -18.73 -38.49
N SER A 2 -42.04 -17.59 -37.85
CA SER A 2 -43.28 -17.10 -37.23
C SER A 2 -43.41 -17.49 -35.74
N ILE A 3 -43.22 -16.46 -34.89
CA ILE A 3 -44.04 -16.07 -33.69
C ILE A 3 -43.92 -17.02 -32.48
N THR A 4 -43.54 -16.58 -31.25
CA THR A 4 -44.38 -15.77 -30.35
C THR A 4 -43.56 -15.16 -29.20
N ALA A 5 -43.87 -13.90 -28.88
CA ALA A 5 -43.40 -13.15 -27.73
C ALA A 5 -44.13 -13.55 -26.44
N SER A 6 -43.53 -13.29 -25.27
CA SER A 6 -44.29 -13.09 -24.03
C SER A 6 -43.62 -12.03 -23.16
N ARG A 7 -44.28 -10.87 -23.10
CA ARG A 7 -44.08 -9.79 -22.13
C ARG A 7 -44.99 -10.07 -20.94
N THR A 8 -44.47 -9.99 -19.72
CA THR A 8 -45.30 -9.63 -18.55
C THR A 8 -44.52 -8.71 -17.64
N LEU A 9 -45.22 -7.68 -17.19
CA LEU A 9 -44.79 -6.43 -16.60
C LEU A 9 -45.65 -6.27 -15.33
N VAL A 10 -45.05 -6.15 -14.14
CA VAL A 10 -45.70 -5.71 -12.89
C VAL A 10 -44.61 -5.04 -12.03
N LEU A 11 -44.44 -3.72 -12.01
CA LEU A 11 -45.16 -2.63 -11.32
C LEU A 11 -45.00 -2.57 -9.78
N CYS A 12 -44.30 -1.52 -9.36
CA CYS A 12 -44.51 -0.62 -8.21
C CYS A 12 -44.64 -1.14 -6.77
N ALA A 13 -43.70 -0.69 -5.92
CA ALA A 13 -44.04 -0.07 -4.64
C ALA A 13 -42.97 0.98 -4.25
N ALA A 14 -43.31 2.25 -4.43
CA ALA A 14 -42.66 3.37 -3.77
C ALA A 14 -43.31 3.56 -2.41
N LEU A 15 -42.52 3.66 -1.34
CA LEU A 15 -42.96 4.13 -0.03
C LEU A 15 -41.93 5.11 0.52
N LEU A 16 -42.29 6.39 0.41
CA LEU A 16 -41.73 7.52 1.15
C LEU A 16 -42.06 7.35 2.63
N LEU A 17 -41.05 7.46 3.50
CA LEU A 17 -41.23 7.82 4.90
C LEU A 17 -40.30 8.99 5.22
N ALA A 18 -40.92 10.16 5.34
CA ALA A 18 -40.36 11.34 5.96
C ALA A 18 -40.67 11.31 7.46
N SER A 19 -39.65 11.44 8.31
CA SER A 19 -39.72 11.85 9.73
C SER A 19 -38.30 11.77 10.30
N GLY A 20 -37.67 12.75 10.95
CA GLY A 20 -38.04 14.09 11.35
C GLY A 20 -36.81 14.69 12.05
N CYS A 21 -36.66 16.02 11.98
CA CYS A 21 -35.71 16.76 12.80
C CYS A 21 -36.11 16.62 14.28
N ALA A 22 -35.16 16.28 15.16
CA ALA A 22 -35.29 16.54 16.59
C ALA A 22 -33.91 16.76 17.20
N SER A 23 -33.56 18.05 17.27
CA SER A 23 -32.51 18.60 18.11
C SER A 23 -32.67 18.11 19.56
N ARG A 24 -31.59 17.62 20.16
CA ARG A 24 -31.46 17.55 21.63
C ARG A 24 -30.29 18.41 22.06
N THR A 25 -30.60 19.60 22.56
CA THR A 25 -29.90 20.22 23.68
C THR A 25 -30.66 19.81 24.94
N PRO A 26 -29.98 19.22 25.94
CA PRO A 26 -29.50 19.98 27.09
C PRO A 26 -28.07 19.52 27.48
N VAL A 27 -27.23 20.29 28.16
CA VAL A 27 -27.30 20.56 29.60
C VAL A 27 -26.69 21.93 29.89
N ALA A 28 -27.46 22.77 30.58
CA ALA A 28 -26.96 23.91 31.30
C ALA A 28 -26.00 23.43 32.40
N SER A 29 -24.73 23.80 32.31
CA SER A 29 -23.79 23.72 33.42
C SER A 29 -23.58 25.13 33.94
N ASP A 30 -24.36 25.48 34.96
CA ASP A 30 -24.10 26.63 35.83
C ASP A 30 -22.92 26.26 36.74
N GLY A 31 -21.71 26.40 36.20
CA GLY A 31 -20.47 26.12 36.90
C GLY A 31 -19.44 27.16 36.53
N GLY A 32 -19.45 28.28 37.26
CA GLY A 32 -18.52 29.39 37.11
C GLY A 32 -17.06 28.93 37.15
N GLY A 33 -16.31 29.48 36.21
CA GLY A 33 -14.87 29.35 36.09
C GLY A 33 -14.42 30.15 34.89
N ASP A 34 -14.24 31.46 35.08
CA ASP A 34 -13.50 32.35 34.18
C ASP A 34 -12.02 31.94 34.18
N GLY A 35 -11.74 30.70 33.77
CA GLY A 35 -10.42 30.26 33.39
C GLY A 35 -10.17 30.70 31.95
N PRO A 36 -9.00 31.26 31.62
CA PRO A 36 -8.67 31.55 30.23
C PRO A 36 -8.82 30.27 29.42
N VAL A 37 -9.75 30.29 28.46
CA VAL A 37 -9.90 29.23 27.49
C VAL A 37 -8.62 29.27 26.66
N LEU A 38 -7.65 28.44 27.01
CA LEU A 38 -6.47 28.20 26.19
C LEU A 38 -6.98 27.58 24.89
N SER A 39 -7.25 28.45 23.92
CA SER A 39 -7.48 28.06 22.54
C SER A 39 -6.17 27.44 22.08
N VAL A 40 -6.08 26.11 22.19
CA VAL A 40 -4.99 25.36 21.59
C VAL A 40 -5.22 25.46 20.09
N SER A 41 -4.64 26.50 19.48
CA SER A 41 -4.38 26.54 18.05
C SER A 41 -3.59 25.28 17.73
N ARG A 42 -4.28 24.27 17.22
CA ARG A 42 -3.61 23.15 16.56
C ARG A 42 -2.91 23.77 15.37
N SER A 43 -1.61 24.03 15.49
CA SER A 43 -0.77 24.33 14.34
C SER A 43 -1.07 23.26 13.30
N ALA A 44 -1.63 23.70 12.17
CA ALA A 44 -1.76 22.83 11.01
C ALA A 44 -0.38 22.21 10.78
N ALA A 45 -0.32 20.88 10.73
CA ALA A 45 0.92 20.18 10.42
C ALA A 45 1.49 20.80 9.12
N PRO A 46 2.82 21.00 9.03
CA PRO A 46 3.42 21.57 7.84
C PRO A 46 2.95 20.76 6.64
N THR A 47 2.19 21.42 5.76
CA THR A 47 1.82 20.82 4.49
C THR A 47 3.10 20.85 3.66
N TRP A 48 3.76 19.70 3.52
CA TRP A 48 4.83 19.52 2.57
C TRP A 48 4.23 19.65 1.17
N VAL A 49 4.07 20.88 0.71
CA VAL A 49 3.62 21.18 -0.64
C VAL A 49 4.86 21.16 -1.52
N PRO A 50 4.94 20.25 -2.51
CA PRO A 50 5.99 20.33 -3.51
C PRO A 50 5.92 21.71 -4.19
N THR A 51 7.04 22.43 -4.25
CA THR A 51 7.13 23.82 -4.73
C THR A 51 6.90 23.97 -6.25
N THR A 52 6.63 22.88 -6.96
CA THR A 52 6.40 22.82 -8.41
C THR A 52 5.20 21.94 -8.71
N PRO A 53 4.47 22.14 -9.83
CA PRO A 53 3.52 21.16 -10.32
C PRO A 53 4.29 19.87 -10.57
N THR A 54 4.23 18.98 -9.60
CA THR A 54 5.14 17.86 -9.53
C THR A 54 4.47 16.74 -10.29
N THR A 55 4.95 16.50 -11.51
CA THR A 55 4.84 15.15 -12.08
C THR A 55 5.36 14.20 -11.01
N CYS A 56 4.53 13.28 -10.57
CA CYS A 56 4.92 12.23 -9.63
C CYS A 56 5.14 10.96 -10.44
N PRO A 57 6.32 10.77 -11.03
CA PRO A 57 6.61 9.54 -11.74
C PRO A 57 6.58 8.37 -10.77
N GLY A 58 5.95 7.30 -11.22
CA GLY A 58 6.01 6.00 -10.59
C GLY A 58 6.90 5.03 -11.37
N ASP A 59 7.53 4.11 -10.65
CA ASP A 59 8.16 2.93 -11.25
C ASP A 59 7.63 1.62 -10.67
N VAL A 60 7.65 0.59 -11.52
CA VAL A 60 7.35 -0.79 -11.14
C VAL A 60 8.62 -1.61 -11.30
N THR A 61 9.08 -2.19 -10.20
CA THR A 61 10.20 -3.12 -10.19
C THR A 61 9.69 -4.54 -9.95
N ALA A 62 9.92 -5.42 -10.92
CA ALA A 62 9.54 -6.83 -10.84
C ALA A 62 10.70 -7.72 -11.32
N PRO A 63 11.48 -8.34 -10.40
CA PRO A 63 12.55 -9.27 -10.75
C PRO A 63 12.06 -10.35 -11.73
N PRO A 64 12.92 -10.84 -12.63
CA PRO A 64 12.53 -11.91 -13.54
C PRO A 64 12.02 -13.12 -12.75
N ALA A 65 11.01 -13.80 -13.29
CA ALA A 65 10.54 -15.05 -12.71
C ALA A 65 11.70 -16.06 -12.68
N ALA A 66 11.73 -16.94 -11.67
CA ALA A 66 12.71 -18.01 -11.69
C ALA A 66 12.47 -18.90 -12.91
N THR A 67 13.46 -18.97 -13.78
CA THR A 67 13.57 -20.09 -14.72
C THR A 67 13.95 -21.33 -13.92
N PRO A 68 13.40 -22.52 -14.21
CA PRO A 68 13.93 -23.75 -13.66
C PRO A 68 15.38 -23.92 -14.15
N THR A 69 16.34 -23.62 -13.29
CA THR A 69 17.76 -23.77 -13.60
C THR A 69 18.20 -25.18 -13.26
N THR A 70 18.77 -25.90 -14.23
CA THR A 70 19.66 -27.01 -13.96
C THR A 70 20.84 -26.48 -13.14
N PRO A 71 21.23 -27.09 -12.01
CA PRO A 71 22.33 -26.59 -11.19
C PRO A 71 23.61 -26.48 -12.03
N ALA A 72 24.17 -25.28 -12.10
CA ALA A 72 25.44 -25.04 -12.78
C ALA A 72 26.58 -25.74 -12.00
N PRO A 73 27.57 -26.33 -12.68
CA PRO A 73 28.73 -26.90 -12.00
C PRO A 73 29.50 -25.81 -11.26
N THR A 74 29.79 -26.06 -9.98
CA THR A 74 30.57 -25.19 -9.11
C THR A 74 31.98 -25.02 -9.69
N THR A 75 32.25 -23.87 -10.31
CA THR A 75 33.62 -23.53 -10.72
C THR A 75 34.30 -22.85 -9.54
N ALA A 76 35.35 -23.48 -9.01
CA ALA A 76 36.21 -22.87 -7.99
C ALA A 76 36.95 -21.67 -8.62
N GLY A 77 36.42 -20.47 -8.43
CA GLY A 77 37.07 -19.23 -8.85
C GLY A 77 38.32 -18.98 -8.01
N THR A 78 39.46 -18.73 -8.68
CA THR A 78 40.70 -18.25 -8.07
C THR A 78 40.48 -16.83 -7.54
N GLY A 79 40.09 -16.73 -6.27
CA GLY A 79 39.54 -15.52 -5.66
C GLY A 79 40.58 -14.50 -5.21
N ARG A 80 40.30 -13.24 -5.53
CA ARG A 80 40.71 -12.04 -4.76
C ARG A 80 40.38 -12.29 -3.26
N PRO A 81 41.18 -11.80 -2.29
CA PRO A 81 40.88 -12.00 -0.88
C PRO A 81 39.46 -11.55 -0.58
N ALA A 82 38.68 -12.46 0.00
CA ALA A 82 37.31 -12.17 0.40
C ALA A 82 37.31 -10.96 1.34
N PRO A 83 36.33 -10.04 1.22
CA PRO A 83 36.18 -8.95 2.19
C PRO A 83 36.10 -9.53 3.60
N ASP A 84 36.69 -8.84 4.58
CA ASP A 84 36.62 -9.22 5.99
C ASP A 84 35.16 -9.11 6.47
N VAL A 85 34.45 -10.23 6.43
CA VAL A 85 33.06 -10.36 6.86
C VAL A 85 32.98 -11.42 7.95
N ALA A 86 32.04 -11.24 8.88
CA ALA A 86 31.82 -12.21 9.95
C ALA A 86 31.58 -13.62 9.37
N PRO A 87 32.09 -14.68 10.02
CA PRO A 87 31.71 -16.05 9.68
C PRO A 87 30.19 -16.20 9.64
N HIS A 88 29.67 -16.97 8.69
CA HIS A 88 28.24 -17.23 8.48
C HIS A 88 27.37 -16.01 8.13
N GLN A 89 27.95 -14.92 7.62
CA GLN A 89 27.19 -13.73 7.24
C GLN A 89 26.09 -14.03 6.21
N ALA A 90 26.36 -14.90 5.24
CA ALA A 90 25.40 -15.21 4.18
C ALA A 90 24.19 -15.98 4.74
N GLU A 91 24.45 -16.97 5.60
CA GLU A 91 23.43 -17.77 6.28
C GLU A 91 22.59 -16.91 7.23
N ASN A 92 23.24 -16.04 8.02
CA ASN A 92 22.56 -15.13 8.94
C ASN A 92 21.70 -14.07 8.23
N ASN A 93 21.97 -13.77 6.95
CA ASN A 93 21.19 -12.85 6.15
C ASN A 93 20.28 -13.56 5.13
N ALA A 94 20.21 -14.90 5.15
CA ALA A 94 19.39 -15.66 4.21
C ALA A 94 17.89 -15.33 4.34
N TRP A 95 17.43 -14.91 5.52
CA TRP A 95 16.06 -14.47 5.75
C TRP A 95 15.67 -13.23 4.95
N LYS A 96 16.63 -12.35 4.63
CA LYS A 96 16.43 -11.15 3.79
C LYS A 96 16.26 -11.50 2.32
N GLN A 97 16.71 -12.68 1.90
CA GLN A 97 16.60 -13.11 0.51
C GLN A 97 15.15 -13.48 0.23
N ARG A 98 14.49 -12.69 -0.61
CA ARG A 98 13.14 -12.99 -1.04
C ARG A 98 13.14 -14.21 -1.94
N ARG A 99 12.16 -15.09 -1.72
CA ARG A 99 11.98 -16.28 -2.54
C ARG A 99 11.53 -15.86 -3.94
N PRO A 100 12.01 -16.52 -5.00
CA PRO A 100 11.58 -16.18 -6.35
C PRO A 100 10.09 -16.50 -6.56
N LEU A 101 9.46 -15.73 -7.45
CA LEU A 101 8.12 -15.99 -7.95
C LEU A 101 8.15 -16.94 -9.15
N THR A 102 7.11 -17.76 -9.26
CA THR A 102 6.77 -18.44 -10.52
C THR A 102 6.34 -17.42 -11.58
N PRO A 103 6.35 -17.78 -12.89
CA PRO A 103 5.86 -16.89 -13.94
C PRO A 103 4.44 -16.36 -13.72
N ASP A 104 3.51 -17.22 -13.30
CA ASP A 104 2.11 -16.84 -13.07
C ASP A 104 1.96 -15.93 -11.84
N GLU A 105 2.70 -16.21 -10.76
CA GLU A 105 2.74 -15.35 -9.57
C GLU A 105 3.29 -13.96 -9.90
N ARG A 106 4.34 -13.89 -10.72
CA ARG A 106 4.92 -12.63 -11.19
C ARG A 106 3.93 -11.87 -12.06
N ALA A 107 3.29 -12.54 -13.02
CA ALA A 107 2.33 -11.91 -13.92
C ALA A 107 1.16 -11.27 -13.14
N ARG A 108 0.60 -11.99 -12.15
CA ARG A 108 -0.45 -11.44 -11.27
C ARG A 108 0.02 -10.22 -10.49
N GLY A 109 1.24 -10.26 -9.97
CA GLY A 109 1.81 -9.13 -9.23
C GLY A 109 2.03 -7.91 -10.11
N VAL A 110 2.53 -8.10 -11.34
CA VAL A 110 2.70 -7.01 -12.32
C VAL A 110 1.35 -6.42 -12.70
N GLU A 111 0.34 -7.24 -12.98
CA GLU A 111 -1.01 -6.75 -13.28
C GLU A 111 -1.59 -5.90 -12.13
N ALA A 112 -1.35 -6.30 -10.89
CA ALA A 112 -1.77 -5.51 -9.73
C ALA A 112 -0.97 -4.21 -9.61
N ALA A 113 0.35 -4.25 -9.81
CA ALA A 113 1.20 -3.07 -9.79
C ALA A 113 0.77 -2.03 -10.85
N ASP A 114 0.43 -2.48 -12.06
CA ASP A 114 -0.05 -1.63 -13.16
C ASP A 114 -1.36 -0.91 -12.80
N LYS A 115 -2.22 -1.52 -11.97
CA LYS A 115 -3.47 -0.90 -11.49
C LYS A 115 -3.23 0.06 -10.32
N VAL A 116 -2.30 -0.29 -9.43
CA VAL A 116 -1.98 0.48 -8.22
C VAL A 116 -1.24 1.77 -8.57
N LEU A 117 -0.24 1.69 -9.46
CA LEU A 117 0.65 2.80 -9.79
C LEU A 117 -0.09 4.11 -10.11
N PRO A 118 -1.02 4.16 -11.09
CA PRO A 118 -1.66 5.43 -11.46
C PRO A 118 -2.50 6.05 -10.34
N LEU A 119 -3.07 5.23 -9.44
CA LEU A 119 -3.83 5.74 -8.30
C LEU A 119 -2.90 6.35 -7.24
N LEU A 120 -1.76 5.73 -6.98
CA LEU A 120 -0.75 6.28 -6.07
C LEU A 120 -0.07 7.53 -6.65
N GLU A 121 0.20 7.57 -7.96
CA GLU A 121 0.71 8.76 -8.64
C GLU A 121 -0.25 9.95 -8.49
N ALA A 122 -1.57 9.69 -8.57
CA ALA A 122 -2.59 10.71 -8.36
C ALA A 122 -2.63 11.23 -6.91
N LEU A 123 -2.37 10.39 -5.91
CA LEU A 123 -2.23 10.82 -4.51
C LEU A 123 -0.95 11.65 -4.32
N CYS A 124 0.17 11.18 -4.87
CA CYS A 124 1.43 11.90 -4.85
C CYS A 124 1.29 13.31 -5.44
N ALA A 125 0.69 13.43 -6.63
CA ALA A 125 0.52 14.70 -7.32
C ALA A 125 -0.38 15.68 -6.53
N LYS A 126 -1.29 15.17 -5.70
CA LYS A 126 -2.13 15.96 -4.80
C LYS A 126 -1.45 16.30 -3.47
N GLY A 127 -0.32 15.67 -3.17
CA GLY A 127 0.33 15.74 -1.86
C GLY A 127 -0.45 15.04 -0.74
N ASP A 128 -1.25 14.02 -1.07
CA ASP A 128 -2.05 13.26 -0.10
C ASP A 128 -1.30 12.01 0.35
N PHE A 129 -0.72 12.10 1.55
CA PHE A 129 0.08 11.05 2.18
C PHE A 129 -0.60 10.47 3.43
N THR A 130 -1.92 10.30 3.38
CA THR A 130 -2.69 9.71 4.48
C THR A 130 -2.92 8.20 4.26
N THR A 131 -2.96 7.43 5.35
CA THR A 131 -3.25 5.99 5.28
C THR A 131 -4.65 5.70 4.73
N ASP A 132 -5.65 6.56 5.00
CA ASP A 132 -7.01 6.37 4.50
C ASP A 132 -7.09 6.54 2.98
N SER A 133 -6.47 7.58 2.43
CA SER A 133 -6.43 7.79 0.99
C SER A 133 -5.63 6.71 0.27
N ALA A 134 -4.47 6.32 0.83
CA ALA A 134 -3.68 5.23 0.29
C ALA A 134 -4.43 3.89 0.33
N ARG A 135 -5.09 3.56 1.45
CA ARG A 135 -5.93 2.36 1.57
C ARG A 135 -7.02 2.35 0.51
N LYS A 136 -7.73 3.48 0.35
CA LYS A 136 -8.77 3.61 -0.65
C LYS A 136 -8.22 3.38 -2.06
N ALA A 137 -7.11 4.00 -2.42
CA ALA A 137 -6.47 3.81 -3.71
C ALA A 137 -6.08 2.34 -3.96
N LEU A 138 -5.48 1.67 -2.96
CA LEU A 138 -5.10 0.25 -3.07
C LEU A 138 -6.34 -0.65 -3.26
N VAL A 139 -7.42 -0.41 -2.51
CA VAL A 139 -8.69 -1.16 -2.66
C VAL A 139 -9.33 -0.90 -4.02
N ASP A 140 -9.37 0.35 -4.46
CA ASP A 140 -9.92 0.74 -5.77
C ASP A 140 -9.10 0.13 -6.93
N ALA A 141 -7.79 -0.10 -6.74
CA ALA A 141 -6.93 -0.85 -7.67
C ALA A 141 -7.15 -2.37 -7.66
N GLY A 142 -7.96 -2.88 -6.73
CA GLY A 142 -8.23 -4.31 -6.58
C GLY A 142 -7.25 -5.04 -5.66
N LEU A 143 -6.56 -4.35 -4.75
CA LEU A 143 -5.89 -4.94 -3.59
C LEU A 143 -6.81 -4.87 -2.37
N PRO A 144 -7.53 -5.96 -2.03
CA PRO A 144 -8.49 -5.95 -0.93
C PRO A 144 -7.83 -5.64 0.41
N ALA A 145 -8.57 -5.01 1.33
CA ALA A 145 -8.00 -4.58 2.61
C ALA A 145 -7.48 -5.74 3.49
N ASP A 146 -8.04 -6.93 3.36
CA ASP A 146 -7.61 -8.16 4.03
C ASP A 146 -6.32 -8.76 3.44
N THR A 147 -5.90 -8.30 2.25
CA THR A 147 -4.60 -8.66 1.68
C THR A 147 -3.46 -7.75 2.16
N MET A 148 -3.78 -6.59 2.73
CA MET A 148 -2.77 -5.66 3.24
C MET A 148 -2.19 -6.20 4.54
N VAL A 149 -0.91 -6.53 4.52
CA VAL A 149 -0.17 -6.99 5.70
C VAL A 149 0.30 -5.78 6.51
N GLU A 150 0.62 -4.67 5.84
CA GLU A 150 1.03 -3.42 6.47
C GLU A 150 0.63 -2.24 5.58
N LEU A 151 0.17 -1.18 6.23
CA LEU A 151 -0.03 0.14 5.63
C LEU A 151 0.22 1.17 6.72
N VAL A 152 1.35 1.86 6.62
CA VAL A 152 1.80 2.78 7.66
C VAL A 152 2.13 4.13 7.06
N GLU A 153 1.72 5.15 7.80
CA GLU A 153 2.19 6.51 7.59
C GLU A 153 3.43 6.74 8.45
N GLN A 154 4.54 7.08 7.80
CA GLN A 154 5.79 7.40 8.46
C GLN A 154 5.97 8.92 8.48
N ARG A 155 6.14 9.47 9.68
CA ARG A 155 6.48 10.87 9.91
C ARG A 155 7.71 10.92 10.80
N PHE A 156 8.78 11.53 10.29
CA PHE A 156 9.99 11.81 11.03
C PHE A 156 10.24 13.32 11.03
N ASP A 157 10.79 13.84 12.14
CA ASP A 157 11.06 15.28 12.26
C ASP A 157 12.00 15.75 11.15
N GLY A 158 11.60 16.80 10.44
CA GLY A 158 12.35 17.36 9.32
C GLY A 158 12.32 16.53 8.03
N GLN A 159 11.58 15.41 8.00
CA GLN A 159 11.39 14.61 6.78
C GLN A 159 9.99 14.81 6.17
N PRO A 160 9.85 14.62 4.86
CA PRO A 160 8.55 14.60 4.22
C PRO A 160 7.74 13.37 4.64
N PRO A 161 6.40 13.43 4.63
CA PRO A 161 5.56 12.28 4.94
C PRO A 161 5.78 11.15 3.92
N MET A 162 5.66 9.91 4.37
CA MET A 162 5.74 8.73 3.50
C MET A 162 4.62 7.76 3.86
N ILE A 163 4.01 7.14 2.85
CA ILE A 163 3.23 5.93 3.04
C ILE A 163 4.07 4.73 2.61
N TYR A 164 4.16 3.72 3.47
CA TYR A 164 4.69 2.41 3.13
C TYR A 164 3.57 1.38 3.21
N TYR A 165 3.53 0.45 2.25
CA TYR A 165 2.59 -0.66 2.26
C TYR A 165 3.20 -1.96 1.79
N ASN A 166 2.62 -3.07 2.26
CA ASN A 166 2.83 -4.39 1.70
C ASN A 166 1.50 -5.18 1.69
N ALA A 167 1.25 -5.89 0.60
CA ALA A 167 0.07 -6.71 0.40
C ALA A 167 0.46 -8.09 -0.14
N THR A 168 -0.31 -9.11 0.24
CA THR A 168 -0.14 -10.49 -0.22
C THR A 168 -1.24 -10.86 -1.21
N LEU A 169 -0.86 -11.14 -2.45
CA LEU A 169 -1.74 -11.65 -3.49
C LEU A 169 -1.60 -13.17 -3.64
N GLY A 170 -2.73 -13.87 -3.55
CA GLY A 170 -2.73 -15.33 -3.48
C GLY A 170 -1.98 -15.80 -2.23
N THR A 171 -1.02 -16.70 -2.39
CA THR A 171 -0.29 -17.29 -1.26
C THR A 171 1.14 -16.78 -1.10
N ARG A 172 1.72 -16.13 -2.12
CA ARG A 172 3.17 -15.84 -2.17
C ARG A 172 3.54 -14.54 -2.89
N THR A 173 2.65 -13.91 -3.65
CA THR A 173 3.01 -12.71 -4.40
C THR A 173 2.93 -11.50 -3.49
N CYS A 174 4.03 -10.79 -3.32
CA CYS A 174 4.09 -9.56 -2.54
C CYS A 174 4.02 -8.35 -3.47
N VAL A 175 3.02 -7.49 -3.26
CA VAL A 175 2.95 -6.15 -3.86
C VAL A 175 3.21 -5.16 -2.75
N LEU A 176 4.36 -4.50 -2.81
CA LEU A 176 4.82 -3.58 -1.78
C LEU A 176 5.29 -2.28 -2.42
N GLY A 177 5.31 -1.21 -1.66
CA GLY A 177 5.70 0.06 -2.24
C GLY A 177 5.74 1.18 -1.24
N ASP A 178 6.19 2.32 -1.73
CA ASP A 178 6.22 3.56 -1.00
C ASP A 178 5.75 4.73 -1.86
N LEU A 179 5.07 5.64 -1.20
CA LEU A 179 4.57 6.88 -1.74
C LEU A 179 5.21 8.01 -0.95
N THR A 180 6.03 8.82 -1.64
CA THR A 180 6.76 9.97 -1.08
C THR A 180 6.51 11.21 -1.94
N PRO A 181 6.76 12.43 -1.41
CA PRO A 181 6.68 13.64 -2.22
C PRO A 181 7.56 13.56 -3.46
N GLY A 182 6.90 13.60 -4.62
CA GLY A 182 7.54 13.59 -5.93
C GLY A 182 7.85 12.22 -6.52
N HIS A 183 7.50 11.11 -5.85
CA HIS A 183 7.82 9.79 -6.37
C HIS A 183 6.95 8.66 -5.81
N VAL A 184 6.69 7.65 -6.64
CA VAL A 184 6.00 6.41 -6.25
C VAL A 184 6.86 5.22 -6.64
N ARG A 185 7.03 4.25 -5.73
CA ARG A 185 7.67 2.96 -6.04
C ARG A 185 6.73 1.82 -5.77
N VAL A 186 6.65 0.89 -6.71
CA VAL A 186 5.92 -0.37 -6.55
C VAL A 186 6.85 -1.53 -6.88
N PHE A 187 6.92 -2.52 -6.01
CA PHE A 187 7.72 -3.71 -6.16
C PHE A 187 6.81 -4.94 -6.19
N VAL A 188 7.15 -5.87 -7.08
CA VAL A 188 6.52 -7.18 -7.19
C VAL A 188 7.56 -8.24 -6.87
N GLU A 189 7.46 -8.83 -5.68
CA GLU A 189 8.46 -9.76 -5.17
C GLU A 189 7.81 -10.99 -4.55
N GLY A 190 8.60 -12.00 -4.22
CA GLY A 190 8.13 -13.10 -3.38
C GLY A 190 8.27 -12.78 -1.88
N PRO A 191 7.87 -13.73 -1.02
CA PRO A 191 7.98 -13.54 0.41
C PRO A 191 9.45 -13.60 0.85
N THR A 192 9.73 -13.11 2.05
CA THR A 192 11.01 -13.27 2.74
C THR A 192 11.37 -14.76 2.92
N GLY A 193 12.58 -15.03 3.42
CA GLY A 193 12.99 -16.38 3.80
C GLY A 193 12.02 -17.05 4.79
N GLU A 194 11.31 -16.25 5.60
CA GLU A 194 10.30 -16.71 6.56
C GLU A 194 8.90 -16.94 5.96
N GLY A 195 8.64 -16.51 4.73
CA GLY A 195 7.37 -16.76 4.06
C GLY A 195 6.33 -15.63 4.17
N SER A 196 6.68 -14.47 4.71
CA SER A 196 5.81 -13.28 4.77
C SER A 196 6.21 -12.21 3.74
N CYS A 197 5.28 -11.30 3.40
CA CYS A 197 5.61 -10.11 2.61
C CYS A 197 6.23 -8.98 3.42
N HIS A 198 6.00 -9.00 4.74
CA HIS A 198 6.60 -8.09 5.70
C HIS A 198 8.02 -8.52 6.04
N GLU A 199 8.97 -7.57 5.97
CA GLU A 199 10.32 -7.80 6.45
C GLU A 199 10.37 -7.58 7.97
N PRO A 200 10.73 -8.61 8.78
CA PRO A 200 10.84 -8.44 10.22
C PRO A 200 11.97 -7.46 10.58
N LYS A 201 11.77 -6.71 11.66
CA LYS A 201 12.77 -5.72 12.14
C LYS A 201 14.06 -6.35 12.66
N SER A 202 14.01 -7.61 13.10
CA SER A 202 15.16 -8.34 13.65
C SER A 202 14.95 -9.85 13.57
N HIS A 203 16.07 -10.58 13.47
CA HIS A 203 16.18 -12.02 13.53
C HIS A 203 17.27 -12.45 14.52
#